data_AF-A0A9Y6M6W9-F1
#
_entry.id   AF-A0A9Y6M6W9-F1
#
_cell.length_a   1.000
_cell.length_b   1.000
_cell.length_c   1.000
_cell.angle_alpha   90.00
_cell.angle_beta   90.00
_cell.angle_gamma   90.00
#
_symmetry.space_group_name_H-M   'P 1'
#
loop_
_entity.id
_entity.type
_entity.pdbx_description
1 polymer ?
#
loop_
_entity_poly.entity_id
_entity_poly.type
_entity_poly.pdbx_seq_one_letter_code
_entity_poly.pdbx_strand_id
1 'polypeptide(L)'
;MVVWTDFERTAIQDIFSKIDYAVVGQAAFSRCLIVYPWTKRYFGGFGNLYNAAAITSNPRVASHGKVIMEALEKAPRHMDAVKIIHSLLVLVYFIALQGAVAERGG
;
A
#
# COMPACT_ATOMS: atom_id res chain seq x y z
N MET A 1 -12.10 -9.58 19.17
CA MET A 1 -10.78 -9.55 18.49
C MET A 1 -10.75 -10.75 17.55
N VAL A 2 -10.14 -10.68 16.37
CA VAL A 2 -10.05 -11.87 15.51
C VAL A 2 -9.12 -12.87 16.20
N VAL A 3 -9.53 -14.12 16.30
CA VAL A 3 -8.72 -15.20 16.84
C VAL A 3 -8.24 -16.03 15.66
N TRP A 4 -6.93 -16.07 15.46
CA TRP A 4 -6.31 -16.84 14.39
C TRP A 4 -5.82 -18.17 14.94
N THR A 5 -6.16 -19.25 14.25
CA THR A 5 -5.59 -20.58 14.47
C THR A 5 -4.10 -20.60 14.11
N ASP A 6 -3.35 -21.55 14.67
CA ASP A 6 -1.92 -21.72 14.35
C ASP A 6 -1.70 -22.01 12.87
N PHE A 7 -2.64 -22.75 12.25
CA PHE A 7 -2.64 -23.02 10.82
C PHE A 7 -2.75 -21.73 10.00
N GLU A 8 -3.72 -20.85 10.31
CA GLU A 8 -3.90 -19.58 9.60
C GLU A 8 -2.68 -18.66 9.75
N ARG A 9 -2.10 -18.58 10.96
CA ARG A 9 -0.88 -17.80 11.20
C ARG A 9 0.28 -18.29 10.35
N THR A 10 0.51 -19.60 10.37
CA THR A 10 1.59 -20.23 9.63
C THR A 10 1.40 -20.03 8.13
N ALA A 11 0.18 -20.20 7.62
CA ALA A 11 -0.14 -19.98 6.21
C ALA A 11 0.12 -18.53 5.77
N ILE A 12 -0.29 -17.54 6.58
CA ILE A 12 -0.06 -16.13 6.29
C ILE A 12 1.44 -15.82 6.30
N GLN A 13 2.18 -16.29 7.29
CA GLN A 13 3.63 -16.08 7.36
C GLN A 13 4.38 -16.74 6.19
N ASP A 14 4.01 -17.97 5.83
CA ASP A 14 4.58 -18.68 4.69
C ASP A 14 4.36 -17.92 3.37
N ILE A 15 3.14 -17.41 3.14
CA ILE A 15 2.86 -16.57 1.97
C ILE A 15 3.76 -15.33 1.96
N PHE A 16 3.81 -14.57 3.07
CA PHE A 16 4.59 -13.32 3.12
C PHE A 16 6.10 -13.54 2.98
N SER A 17 6.62 -14.71 3.37
CA SER A 17 8.04 -15.07 3.20
C SER A 17 8.45 -15.29 1.73
N LYS A 18 7.48 -15.52 0.84
CA LYS A 18 7.72 -15.83 -0.59
C LYS A 18 7.50 -14.64 -1.52
N ILE A 19 6.98 -13.52 -1.00
CA ILE A 19 6.65 -12.35 -1.81
C ILE A 19 7.91 -11.49 -2.00
N ASP A 20 8.29 -11.23 -3.25
CA ASP A 20 9.19 -10.13 -3.58
C ASP A 20 8.43 -8.80 -3.55
N TYR A 21 8.72 -7.97 -2.55
CA TYR A 21 8.00 -6.72 -2.30
C TYR A 21 8.20 -5.67 -3.40
N ALA A 22 9.34 -5.67 -4.09
CA ALA A 22 9.56 -4.73 -5.19
C ALA A 22 8.70 -5.11 -6.40
N VAL A 23 8.67 -6.40 -6.76
CA VAL A 23 7.92 -6.91 -7.90
C VAL A 23 6.41 -6.86 -7.64
N VAL A 24 5.97 -7.44 -6.53
CA VAL A 24 4.53 -7.53 -6.20
C VAL A 24 3.97 -6.16 -5.83
N GLY A 25 4.73 -5.35 -5.10
CA GLY A 25 4.31 -4.01 -4.70
C GLY A 25 4.08 -3.09 -5.90
N GLN A 26 5.00 -3.06 -6.86
CA GLN A 26 4.84 -2.28 -8.10
C GLN A 26 3.62 -2.77 -8.90
N ALA A 27 3.49 -4.08 -9.10
CA ALA A 27 2.40 -4.65 -9.89
C ALA A 27 1.03 -4.37 -9.26
N ALA A 28 0.89 -4.57 -7.95
CA ALA A 28 -0.35 -4.34 -7.21
C ALA A 28 -0.75 -2.85 -7.22
N PHE A 29 0.20 -1.96 -6.94
CA PHE A 29 -0.09 -0.52 -6.90
C PHE A 29 -0.37 0.04 -8.31
N SER A 30 0.37 -0.40 -9.33
CA SER A 30 0.09 -0.04 -10.73
C SER A 30 -1.32 -0.47 -11.13
N ARG A 31 -1.72 -1.70 -10.80
CA ARG A 31 -3.07 -2.21 -11.06
C ARG A 31 -4.15 -1.39 -10.37
N CYS A 32 -3.91 -0.96 -9.13
CA CYS A 32 -4.84 -0.08 -8.40
C CYS A 32 -5.06 1.25 -9.16
N LEU A 33 -3.97 1.90 -9.61
CA LEU A 33 -4.03 3.16 -10.34
C LEU A 33 -4.66 3.03 -11.74
N ILE A 34 -4.51 1.86 -12.38
CA ILE A 34 -5.07 1.58 -13.71
C ILE A 34 -6.56 1.22 -13.63
N VAL A 35 -6.92 0.27 -12.76
CA VAL A 35 -8.29 -0.26 -12.64
C VAL A 35 -9.21 0.75 -11.94
N TYR A 36 -8.66 1.57 -11.03
CA TYR A 36 -9.40 2.62 -10.33
C TYR A 36 -8.76 3.99 -10.59
N PRO A 37 -8.93 4.59 -11.79
CA PRO A 37 -8.23 5.81 -12.19
C PRO A 37 -8.44 7.01 -11.24
N TRP A 38 -9.57 7.05 -10.52
CA TRP A 38 -9.86 8.11 -9.55
C TRP A 38 -8.82 8.19 -8.41
N THR A 39 -8.12 7.08 -8.11
CA THR A 39 -7.10 7.01 -7.05
C THR A 39 -5.84 7.80 -7.38
N LYS A 40 -5.56 8.05 -8.68
CA LYS A 40 -4.41 8.85 -9.13
C LYS A 40 -4.39 10.26 -8.53
N ARG A 41 -5.56 10.81 -8.17
CA ARG A 41 -5.71 12.16 -7.60
C ARG A 41 -4.93 12.40 -6.30
N TYR A 42 -4.55 11.34 -5.59
CA TYR A 42 -3.77 11.42 -4.36
C TYR A 42 -2.26 11.44 -4.61
N PHE A 43 -1.83 11.09 -5.81
CA PHE A 43 -0.44 10.91 -6.18
C PHE A 43 -0.01 11.92 -7.25
N GLY A 44 -0.51 13.16 -7.18
CA GLY A 44 -0.15 14.23 -8.12
C GLY A 44 1.35 14.47 -8.21
N GLY A 45 2.07 14.28 -7.10
CA GLY A 45 3.52 14.33 -7.05
C GLY A 45 4.24 13.16 -7.74
N PHE A 46 3.56 12.17 -8.33
CA PHE A 46 4.24 11.01 -8.93
C PHE A 46 4.60 11.24 -10.41
N GLY A 47 4.24 12.39 -10.97
CA GLY A 47 4.51 12.72 -12.37
C GLY A 47 3.49 12.08 -13.30
N ASN A 48 3.94 11.54 -14.44
CA ASN A 48 3.04 11.03 -15.46
C ASN A 48 2.37 9.71 -15.03
N LEU A 49 1.05 9.77 -14.84
CA LEU A 49 0.16 8.63 -14.55
C LEU A 49 -0.99 8.51 -15.58
N TYR A 50 -0.79 9.04 -16.78
CA TYR A 50 -1.85 9.18 -17.79
C TYR A 50 -2.41 7.83 -18.27
N ASN A 51 -1.53 6.91 -18.68
CA ASN A 51 -1.90 5.60 -19.23
C ASN A 51 -1.18 4.44 -18.51
N ALA A 52 -1.55 3.21 -18.84
CA ALA A 52 -1.03 2.01 -18.18
C ALA A 52 0.48 1.82 -18.34
N ALA A 53 1.04 2.13 -19.52
CA ALA A 53 2.48 2.04 -19.76
C ALA A 53 3.24 3.03 -18.87
N ALA A 54 2.79 4.29 -18.84
CA ALA A 54 3.38 5.34 -18.00
C ALA A 54 3.31 5.00 -16.51
N ILE A 55 2.20 4.43 -16.03
CA ILE A 55 2.05 4.00 -14.62
C ILE A 55 3.01 2.84 -14.32
N THR A 56 3.02 1.81 -15.16
CA THR A 56 3.79 0.59 -14.92
C THR A 56 5.29 0.84 -14.97
N SER A 57 5.76 1.78 -15.79
CA SER A 57 7.18 2.15 -15.87
C SER A 57 7.59 3.27 -14.89
N ASN A 58 6.69 3.76 -14.03
CA ASN A 58 6.98 4.91 -13.17
C ASN A 58 7.80 4.50 -11.94
N PRO A 59 9.01 5.05 -11.73
CA PRO A 59 9.87 4.66 -10.61
C PRO A 59 9.29 5.08 -9.24
N ARG A 60 8.47 6.13 -9.17
CA ARG A 60 7.78 6.54 -7.92
C ARG A 60 6.63 5.59 -7.58
N VAL A 61 5.95 5.04 -8.58
CA VAL A 61 4.94 3.98 -8.37
C VAL A 61 5.61 2.70 -7.87
N ALA A 62 6.75 2.32 -8.48
CA ALA A 62 7.51 1.15 -8.03
C ALA A 62 8.01 1.30 -6.58
N SER A 63 8.65 2.43 -6.25
CA SER A 63 9.17 2.66 -4.91
C SER A 63 8.07 2.73 -3.85
N HIS A 64 6.96 3.41 -4.14
CA HIS A 64 5.84 3.49 -3.20
C HIS A 64 5.11 2.16 -3.05
N GLY A 65 4.99 1.38 -4.13
CA GLY A 65 4.45 0.02 -4.08
C GLY A 65 5.22 -0.88 -3.12
N LYS A 66 6.56 -0.78 -3.10
CA LYS A 66 7.40 -1.49 -2.12
C LYS A 66 7.12 -1.03 -0.69
N VAL A 67 7.02 0.28 -0.45
CA VAL A 67 6.71 0.85 0.88
C VAL A 67 5.37 0.33 1.40
N ILE A 68 4.36 0.18 0.54
CA ILE A 68 3.05 -0.40 0.91
C ILE A 68 3.22 -1.85 1.39
N MET A 69 4.01 -2.66 0.69
CA MET A 69 4.22 -4.06 1.07
C MET A 69 5.01 -4.20 2.38
N GLU A 70 6.06 -3.39 2.57
CA GLU A 70 6.84 -3.34 3.82
C GLU A 70 5.97 -2.89 5.01
N ALA A 71 5.05 -1.95 4.78
CA ALA A 71 4.07 -1.54 5.78
C ALA A 71 3.08 -2.67 6.10
N LEU A 72 2.62 -3.41 5.09
CA LEU A 72 1.67 -4.51 5.24
C LEU A 72 2.28 -5.70 6.00
N GLU A 73 3.56 -6.00 5.78
CA GLU A 73 4.28 -7.08 6.47
C GLU A 73 4.32 -6.90 8.00
N LYS A 74 4.12 -5.68 8.52
CA LYS A 74 4.00 -5.46 9.97
C LYS A 74 2.79 -6.19 10.56
N ALA A 75 1.71 -6.40 9.81
CA ALA A 75 0.51 -7.09 10.29
C ALA A 75 0.73 -8.60 10.55
N PRO A 76 1.30 -9.39 9.62
CA PRO A 76 1.68 -10.80 9.86
C PRO A 76 2.62 -11.02 11.06
N ARG A 77 3.48 -10.05 11.39
CA ARG A 77 4.37 -10.12 12.57
C ARG A 77 3.65 -9.93 13.91
N HIS A 78 2.46 -9.34 13.88
CA HIS A 78 1.70 -8.96 15.07
C HIS A 78 0.19 -9.19 14.86
N MET A 79 -0.17 -10.41 14.48
CA MET A 79 -1.53 -10.75 14.05
C MET A 79 -2.62 -10.51 15.12
N ASP A 80 -2.25 -10.56 16.40
CA ASP A 80 -3.15 -10.26 17.52
C ASP A 80 -3.38 -8.77 17.74
N ALA A 81 -2.44 -7.94 17.28
CA ALA A 81 -2.46 -6.48 17.41
C ALA A 81 -2.77 -5.78 16.07
N VAL A 82 -3.31 -6.52 15.09
CA VAL A 82 -3.62 -5.99 13.74
C VAL A 82 -4.45 -4.71 13.78
N LYS A 83 -5.40 -4.58 14.71
CA LYS A 83 -6.19 -3.36 14.87
C LYS A 83 -5.33 -2.14 15.22
N ILE A 84 -4.35 -2.29 16.10
CA ILE A 84 -3.47 -1.19 16.53
C ILE A 84 -2.57 -0.77 15.36
N ILE A 85 -2.01 -1.75 14.64
CA ILE A 85 -1.17 -1.50 13.46
C ILE A 85 -1.97 -0.83 12.35
N HIS A 86 -3.19 -1.29 12.10
CA HIS A 86 -4.08 -0.69 11.12
C HIS A 86 -4.49 0.73 11.51
N SER A 87 -4.78 1.00 12.78
CA SER A 87 -5.07 2.36 13.27
C SER A 87 -3.90 3.32 13.06
N LEU A 88 -2.66 2.87 13.28
CA LEU A 88 -1.46 3.68 13.01
C LEU A 88 -1.27 3.93 11.50
N LEU A 89 -1.50 2.91 10.67
CA LEU A 89 -1.44 3.05 9.21
C LEU A 89 -2.52 4.01 8.70
N VAL A 90 -3.77 3.86 9.15
CA VAL A 90 -4.90 4.73 8.78
C VAL A 90 -4.69 6.16 9.28
N LEU A 91 -4.11 6.37 10.46
CA LEU A 91 -3.77 7.70 10.97
C LEU A 91 -2.74 8.40 10.07
N VAL A 92 -1.67 7.69 9.66
CA VAL A 92 -0.66 8.23 8.73
C VAL A 92 -1.29 8.53 7.36
N TYR A 93 -2.14 7.64 6.85
CA TYR A 93 -2.88 7.88 5.61
C TYR A 93 -3.83 9.08 5.71
N PHE A 94 -4.54 9.24 6.83
CA PHE A 94 -5.47 10.35 7.05
C PHE A 94 -4.72 11.69 7.13
N ILE A 95 -3.59 11.74 7.83
CA ILE A 95 -2.73 12.94 7.90
C ILE A 95 -2.14 13.29 6.53
N ALA A 96 -1.66 12.30 5.77
CA ALA A 96 -1.13 12.53 4.42
C ALA A 96 -2.22 13.02 3.44
N LEU A 97 -3.45 12.51 3.57
CA LEU A 97 -4.59 12.95 2.77
C LEU A 97 -5.10 14.34 3.17
N GLN A 98 -5.08 14.70 4.45
CA GLN A 98 -5.45 16.04 4.93
C GLN A 98 -4.46 17.11 4.41
N GLY A 99 -3.15 16.81 4.40
CA GLY A 99 -2.14 17.68 3.80
C GLY A 99 -2.36 17.91 2.29
N ALA A 100 -2.69 16.86 1.54
CA ALA A 100 -2.98 16.93 0.10
C ALA A 100 -4.32 17.63 -0.26
N VAL A 101 -5.18 17.88 0.72
CA VAL A 101 -6.40 18.70 0.58
C VAL A 101 -6.10 20.16 0.92
N ALA A 102 -5.25 20.43 1.91
CA ALA A 102 -4.85 21.79 2.30
C ALA A 102 -4.09 22.53 1.19
N GLU A 103 -3.29 21.82 0.39
CA GLU A 103 -2.54 22.42 -0.74
C GLU A 103 -3.41 22.74 -1.98
N ARG A 104 -4.71 22.42 -1.99
CA ARG A 104 -5.65 22.78 -3.08
C ARG A 104 -6.52 24.00 -2.76
N GLY A 105 -6.27 24.67 -1.64
CA GLY A 105 -7.04 25.83 -1.17
C GLY A 105 -6.25 27.15 -1.17
N GLY A 106 -5.28 27.33 -2.07
CA GLY A 106 -4.50 28.56 -2.25
C GLY A 106 -4.43 28.98 -3.70
#